data_AF-A4S3T3-F1
#
_entry.id   AF-A4S3T3-F1
#
_cell.length_a   1.000
_cell.length_b   1.000
_cell.length_c   1.000
_cell.angle_alpha   90.00
_cell.angle_beta   90.00
_cell.angle_gamma   90.00
#
_symmetry.space_group_name_H-M   'P 1'
#
loop_
_entity.id
_entity.type
_entity.pdbx_description
1 polymer ?
#
loop_
_entity_poly.entity_id
_entity_poly.type
_entity_poly.pdbx_seq_one_letter_code
_entity_poly.pdbx_strand_id
1 'polypeptide(L)'
;MRRPDARTTSLRIGFGSCNKQSLDMTLLWPDVAREEYDAFAWIGDAVYADERVKLANGERTRRYLGEKAHEEAYERVKRDEAYAAVRRRADVVGTWDDHDYGFNNAGKHWSRKAFAKKAFLDFLDEPVGSERRTREGGVWDSVDYVDEASGRRARVILLDLRWDLEEPDEVSEGKMMSETQWAWFETQLAAEPKPEVTIVGSGIQVIEAPHLMLRPLAPYVEPARLVAEGLESWSRVPREQSRLFDTIKRTGARVVFMSGDVHHGQIAAAAPGCYLPYKTIDITSSGFTHTPFRDAKPWPLALFLRLATPKYFRQWILPSYTRWTDINYGEIEIDWARGAVFARIKSVGGKVALEESVTFAELDENVPDLGFDRAGCNLTLEMSPKMRAFRIVVFFTWLAGVYAFKFLAPIFVAAYAVRKARRYARARGLKQD
;
A
#
# COMPACT_ATOMS: atom_id res chain seq x y z
N MET A 1 -10.38 22.81 -9.79
CA MET A 1 -11.43 23.03 -8.77
C MET A 1 -12.60 22.13 -9.14
N ARG A 2 -12.79 21.03 -8.40
CA ARG A 2 -13.87 20.06 -8.61
C ARG A 2 -14.79 20.12 -7.37
N ARG A 3 -16.11 20.09 -7.57
CA ARG A 3 -17.12 20.61 -6.63
C ARG A 3 -17.82 19.50 -5.84
N PRO A 4 -17.72 19.47 -4.51
CA PRO A 4 -18.65 18.72 -3.66
C PRO A 4 -20.04 19.37 -3.70
N ASP A 5 -21.10 18.58 -3.49
CA ASP A 5 -22.47 19.10 -3.42
C ASP A 5 -22.67 19.94 -2.14
N ALA A 6 -23.45 21.02 -2.22
CA ALA A 6 -23.52 22.13 -1.26
C ALA A 6 -24.19 21.81 0.10
N ARG A 7 -24.19 20.53 0.54
CA ARG A 7 -24.87 20.05 1.75
C ARG A 7 -24.03 19.16 2.66
N THR A 8 -22.79 18.86 2.32
CA THR A 8 -22.01 17.89 3.10
C THR A 8 -21.24 18.58 4.23
N THR A 9 -21.55 18.20 5.48
CA THR A 9 -20.76 18.59 6.67
C THR A 9 -19.37 17.96 6.70
N SER A 10 -19.03 17.17 5.68
CA SER A 10 -17.81 16.39 5.59
C SER A 10 -17.38 16.20 4.13
N LEU A 11 -16.08 16.13 3.88
CA LEU A 11 -15.51 15.63 2.63
C LEU A 11 -15.08 14.17 2.80
N ARG A 12 -15.54 13.26 1.95
CA ARG A 12 -15.20 11.82 1.99
C ARG A 12 -14.43 11.40 0.76
N ILE A 13 -13.21 10.90 0.98
CA ILE A 13 -12.30 10.45 -0.06
C ILE A 13 -12.06 8.95 0.11
N GLY A 14 -12.53 8.15 -0.85
CA GLY A 14 -12.17 6.74 -0.96
C GLY A 14 -10.80 6.58 -1.62
N PHE A 15 -10.07 5.51 -1.34
CA PHE A 15 -8.82 5.23 -2.03
C PHE A 15 -8.43 3.75 -2.02
N GLY A 16 -7.49 3.37 -2.87
CA GLY A 16 -6.90 2.03 -2.84
C GLY A 16 -5.78 1.81 -3.87
N SER A 17 -5.01 0.74 -3.66
CA SER A 17 -4.02 0.20 -4.61
C SER A 17 -4.14 -1.30 -4.78
N CYS A 18 -3.39 -1.82 -5.76
CA CYS A 18 -3.18 -3.25 -6.01
C CYS A 18 -4.47 -3.93 -6.48
N ASN A 19 -5.08 -3.28 -7.47
CA ASN A 19 -6.21 -3.78 -8.23
C ASN A 19 -5.71 -4.60 -9.43
N LYS A 20 -5.56 -5.90 -9.21
CA LYS A 20 -5.24 -6.84 -10.27
C LYS A 20 -6.48 -7.18 -11.07
N GLN A 21 -6.71 -6.39 -12.12
CA GLN A 21 -7.61 -6.76 -13.22
C GLN A 21 -7.17 -8.14 -13.73
N SER A 22 -8.01 -9.15 -13.89
CA SER A 22 -7.69 -10.59 -14.05
C SER A 22 -8.08 -11.39 -12.82
N LEU A 23 -8.07 -10.77 -11.65
CA LEU A 23 -8.78 -11.29 -10.48
C LEU A 23 -10.22 -10.76 -10.43
N ASP A 24 -10.95 -11.25 -9.43
CA ASP A 24 -12.33 -10.89 -9.16
C ASP A 24 -12.43 -9.49 -8.55
N MET A 25 -12.76 -8.51 -9.38
CA MET A 25 -12.92 -7.10 -8.98
C MET A 25 -14.29 -6.85 -8.34
N THR A 26 -15.22 -7.81 -8.39
CA THR A 26 -16.59 -7.65 -7.85
C THR A 26 -16.65 -7.72 -6.32
N LEU A 27 -15.53 -8.04 -5.67
CA LEU A 27 -15.46 -8.23 -4.22
C LEU A 27 -15.52 -6.91 -3.43
N LEU A 28 -14.99 -5.81 -3.99
CA LEU A 28 -14.95 -4.50 -3.30
C LEU A 28 -15.59 -3.36 -4.09
N TRP A 29 -15.49 -3.34 -5.43
CA TRP A 29 -16.03 -2.21 -6.20
C TRP A 29 -17.51 -1.93 -5.93
N PRO A 30 -18.40 -2.94 -5.82
CA PRO A 30 -19.79 -2.67 -5.47
C PRO A 30 -19.95 -1.99 -4.12
N ASP A 31 -19.06 -2.25 -3.15
CA ASP A 31 -19.07 -1.57 -1.85
C ASP A 31 -18.62 -0.12 -2.01
N VAL A 32 -17.47 0.11 -2.68
CA VAL A 32 -16.94 1.45 -2.95
C VAL A 32 -17.96 2.33 -3.70
N ALA A 33 -18.67 1.75 -4.68
CA ALA A 33 -19.70 2.46 -5.43
C ALA A 33 -20.93 2.88 -4.59
N ARG A 34 -21.22 2.15 -3.50
CA ARG A 34 -22.33 2.47 -2.57
C ARG A 34 -21.95 3.50 -1.51
N GLU A 35 -20.67 3.74 -1.29
CA GLU A 35 -20.20 4.71 -0.30
C GLU A 35 -20.42 6.15 -0.74
N GLU A 36 -20.62 6.40 -2.05
CA GLU A 36 -20.87 7.73 -2.62
C GLU A 36 -19.81 8.77 -2.21
N TYR A 37 -18.54 8.42 -2.42
CA TYR A 37 -17.41 9.31 -2.16
C TYR A 37 -17.44 10.59 -3.00
N ASP A 38 -17.00 11.70 -2.42
CA ASP A 38 -16.77 12.96 -3.15
C ASP A 38 -15.59 12.82 -4.11
N ALA A 39 -14.57 12.05 -3.70
CA ALA A 39 -13.41 11.73 -4.50
C ALA A 39 -12.93 10.28 -4.30
N PHE A 40 -12.33 9.71 -5.32
CA PHE A 40 -11.62 8.43 -5.22
C PHE A 40 -10.18 8.59 -5.71
N ALA A 41 -9.21 8.27 -4.84
CA ALA A 41 -7.80 8.34 -5.18
C ALA A 41 -7.21 6.96 -5.46
N TRP A 42 -6.65 6.78 -6.67
CA TRP A 42 -5.67 5.72 -6.89
C TRP A 42 -4.35 6.12 -6.25
N ILE A 43 -3.81 5.24 -5.41
CA ILE A 43 -2.50 5.43 -4.76
C ILE A 43 -1.51 4.33 -5.14
N GLY A 44 -1.59 3.86 -6.39
CA GLY A 44 -0.72 2.82 -6.93
C GLY A 44 -1.44 1.59 -7.45
N ASP A 45 -0.77 0.83 -8.30
CA ASP A 45 -1.22 -0.43 -8.91
C ASP A 45 -2.73 -0.49 -9.23
N ALA A 46 -3.22 0.50 -9.98
CA ALA A 46 -4.58 0.46 -10.52
C ALA A 46 -4.76 -0.72 -11.49
N VAL A 47 -3.67 -1.12 -12.15
CA VAL A 47 -3.55 -2.33 -12.98
C VAL A 47 -2.21 -3.02 -12.82
N TYR A 48 -2.14 -4.27 -13.29
CA TYR A 48 -0.90 -5.04 -13.42
C TYR A 48 -0.57 -5.28 -14.89
N ALA A 49 0.51 -4.65 -15.37
CA ALA A 49 0.97 -4.79 -16.76
C ALA A 49 2.10 -5.81 -16.95
N ASP A 50 2.49 -6.51 -15.88
CA ASP A 50 3.47 -7.58 -15.91
C ASP A 50 2.92 -8.86 -15.25
N GLU A 51 3.64 -9.98 -15.42
CA GLU A 51 3.27 -11.23 -14.79
C GLU A 51 4.49 -12.04 -14.34
N ARG A 52 4.29 -12.88 -13.33
CA ARG A 52 5.29 -13.89 -12.93
C ARG A 52 5.23 -15.08 -13.88
N VAL A 53 6.34 -15.37 -14.54
CA VAL A 53 6.51 -16.52 -15.44
C VAL A 53 7.49 -17.53 -14.86
N LYS A 54 7.26 -18.82 -15.15
CA LYS A 54 8.20 -19.89 -14.82
C LYS A 54 8.91 -20.33 -16.10
N LEU A 55 10.22 -20.19 -16.13
CA LEU A 55 11.08 -20.61 -17.23
C LEU A 55 11.20 -22.13 -17.27
N ALA A 56 11.63 -22.67 -18.43
CA ALA A 56 11.80 -24.10 -18.64
C ALA A 56 12.80 -24.75 -17.67
N ASN A 57 13.82 -23.99 -17.24
CA ASN A 57 14.81 -24.40 -16.22
C ASN A 57 14.24 -24.41 -14.78
N GLY A 58 12.97 -24.03 -14.60
CA GLY A 58 12.30 -23.98 -13.30
C GLY A 58 12.38 -22.63 -12.57
N GLU A 59 13.18 -21.69 -13.08
CA GLU A 59 13.36 -20.35 -12.53
C GLU A 59 12.08 -19.52 -12.66
N ARG A 60 11.86 -18.62 -11.71
CA ARG A 60 10.73 -17.69 -11.73
C ARG A 60 11.25 -16.30 -12.04
N THR A 61 10.70 -15.66 -13.05
CA THR A 61 11.01 -14.27 -13.41
C THR A 61 9.71 -13.49 -13.65
N ARG A 62 9.81 -12.19 -13.92
CA ARG A 62 8.69 -11.35 -14.32
C ARG A 62 8.83 -10.91 -15.78
N ARG A 63 7.70 -10.70 -16.45
CA ARG A 63 7.63 -10.33 -17.86
C ARG A 63 6.63 -9.20 -18.05
N TYR A 64 7.06 -8.11 -18.67
CA TYR A 64 6.16 -7.06 -19.16
C TYR A 64 5.30 -7.61 -20.29
N LEU A 65 3.99 -7.35 -20.26
CA LEU A 65 3.02 -7.89 -21.22
C LEU A 65 2.93 -7.06 -22.52
N GLY A 66 3.57 -5.90 -22.56
CA GLY A 66 3.57 -4.99 -23.71
C GLY A 66 2.53 -3.87 -23.61
N GLU A 67 2.76 -2.81 -24.38
CA GLU A 67 1.97 -1.56 -24.33
C GLU A 67 0.47 -1.78 -24.57
N LYS A 68 0.12 -2.62 -25.55
CA LYS A 68 -1.28 -2.96 -25.83
C LYS A 68 -1.97 -3.65 -24.64
N ALA A 69 -1.32 -4.63 -24.03
CA ALA A 69 -1.88 -5.34 -22.88
C ALA A 69 -2.03 -4.42 -21.66
N HIS A 70 -1.13 -3.44 -21.53
CA HIS A 70 -1.18 -2.41 -20.50
C HIS A 70 -2.40 -1.48 -20.68
N GLU A 71 -2.62 -0.96 -21.89
CA GLU A 71 -3.83 -0.16 -22.21
C GLU A 71 -5.11 -0.99 -22.00
N GLU A 72 -5.14 -2.25 -22.47
CA GLU A 72 -6.27 -3.16 -22.28
C GLU A 72 -6.55 -3.45 -20.80
N ALA A 73 -5.52 -3.47 -19.96
CA ALA A 73 -5.68 -3.62 -18.52
C ALA A 73 -6.45 -2.44 -17.92
N TYR A 74 -6.09 -1.20 -18.28
CA TYR A 74 -6.81 -0.01 -17.85
C TYR A 74 -8.24 0.02 -18.35
N GLU A 75 -8.45 -0.33 -19.63
CA GLU A 75 -9.78 -0.45 -20.21
C GLU A 75 -10.65 -1.49 -19.49
N ARG A 76 -10.06 -2.61 -19.07
CA ARG A 76 -10.77 -3.63 -18.28
C ARG A 76 -11.25 -3.08 -16.95
N VAL A 77 -10.44 -2.27 -16.25
CA VAL A 77 -10.87 -1.60 -15.01
C VAL A 77 -11.96 -0.59 -15.31
N LYS A 78 -11.79 0.29 -16.32
CA LYS A 78 -12.79 1.30 -16.71
C LYS A 78 -14.15 0.71 -17.10
N ARG A 79 -14.19 -0.51 -17.63
CA ARG A 79 -15.42 -1.24 -18.02
C ARG A 79 -16.11 -1.94 -16.86
N ASP A 80 -15.47 -2.10 -15.71
CA ASP A 80 -16.15 -2.62 -14.52
C ASP A 80 -17.33 -1.70 -14.16
N GLU A 81 -18.54 -2.25 -14.05
CA GLU A 81 -19.76 -1.46 -13.90
C GLU A 81 -19.76 -0.65 -12.60
N ALA A 82 -19.19 -1.22 -11.53
CA ALA A 82 -19.15 -0.58 -10.23
C ALA A 82 -18.06 0.51 -10.18
N TYR A 83 -16.87 0.27 -10.76
CA TYR A 83 -15.88 1.35 -10.92
C TYR A 83 -16.37 2.46 -11.86
N ALA A 84 -17.06 2.12 -12.94
CA ALA A 84 -17.68 3.11 -13.82
C ALA A 84 -18.74 3.94 -13.09
N ALA A 85 -19.45 3.36 -12.10
CA ALA A 85 -20.36 4.11 -11.23
C ALA A 85 -19.62 5.08 -10.30
N VAL A 86 -18.47 4.67 -9.73
CA VAL A 86 -17.58 5.56 -8.96
C VAL A 86 -17.13 6.73 -9.84
N ARG A 87 -16.61 6.48 -11.05
CA ARG A 87 -16.16 7.51 -12.00
C ARG A 87 -17.24 8.52 -12.41
N ARG A 88 -18.52 8.15 -12.35
CA ARG A 88 -19.63 9.07 -12.67
C ARG A 88 -20.02 9.98 -11.50
N ARG A 89 -19.64 9.64 -10.27
CA ARG A 89 -20.11 10.30 -9.04
C ARG A 89 -19.01 10.99 -8.26
N ALA A 90 -17.85 10.34 -8.19
CA ALA A 90 -16.68 10.81 -7.46
C ALA A 90 -15.69 11.46 -8.41
N ASP A 91 -14.96 12.43 -7.89
CA ASP A 91 -13.75 12.94 -8.50
C ASP A 91 -12.64 11.87 -8.47
N VAL A 92 -12.32 11.26 -9.60
CA VAL A 92 -11.25 10.26 -9.68
C VAL A 92 -9.92 10.94 -9.97
N VAL A 93 -9.01 10.83 -9.01
CA VAL A 93 -7.63 11.33 -9.07
C VAL A 93 -6.66 10.18 -8.78
N GLY A 94 -5.37 10.39 -9.02
CA GLY A 94 -4.42 9.37 -8.59
C GLY A 94 -2.99 9.57 -9.07
N THR A 95 -2.13 8.81 -8.40
CA THR A 95 -0.75 8.54 -8.79
C THR A 95 -0.58 7.03 -8.99
N TRP A 96 0.51 6.65 -9.65
CA TRP A 96 0.80 5.26 -9.95
C TRP A 96 1.74 4.61 -8.93
N ASP A 97 1.95 3.31 -9.13
CA ASP A 97 3.07 2.59 -8.57
C ASP A 97 3.71 1.67 -9.64
N ASP A 98 4.58 0.74 -9.28
CA ASP A 98 5.43 0.01 -10.23
C ASP A 98 4.66 -0.77 -11.31
N HIS A 99 3.50 -1.34 -10.97
CA HIS A 99 2.73 -2.15 -11.90
C HIS A 99 1.97 -1.33 -12.96
N ASP A 100 1.53 -0.13 -12.59
CA ASP A 100 1.00 0.91 -13.49
C ASP A 100 2.12 1.55 -14.32
N TYR A 101 3.34 1.62 -13.77
CA TYR A 101 4.53 2.09 -14.47
C TYR A 101 5.04 1.06 -15.50
N GLY A 102 4.66 -0.20 -15.29
CA GLY A 102 4.68 -1.27 -16.28
C GLY A 102 5.50 -2.49 -15.88
N PHE A 103 6.31 -2.41 -14.84
CA PHE A 103 7.15 -3.53 -14.40
C PHE A 103 7.51 -3.40 -12.94
N ASN A 104 7.49 -4.51 -12.21
CA ASN A 104 7.71 -4.53 -10.77
C ASN A 104 9.04 -3.86 -10.38
N ASN A 105 9.00 -2.96 -9.39
CA ASN A 105 10.08 -2.10 -8.89
C ASN A 105 10.79 -1.26 -9.96
N ALA A 106 10.17 -1.01 -11.12
CA ALA A 106 10.79 -0.21 -12.16
C ALA A 106 10.81 1.28 -11.79
N GLY A 107 11.94 1.94 -12.06
CA GLY A 107 12.15 3.35 -11.72
C GLY A 107 12.63 4.20 -12.90
N LYS A 108 13.52 5.13 -12.64
CA LYS A 108 14.00 6.16 -13.60
C LYS A 108 14.47 5.60 -14.95
N HIS A 109 15.07 4.42 -14.95
CA HIS A 109 15.68 3.77 -16.12
C HIS A 109 14.73 2.89 -16.93
N TRP A 110 13.45 2.81 -16.56
CA TRP A 110 12.48 2.05 -17.32
C TRP A 110 12.24 2.68 -18.70
N SER A 111 12.57 1.94 -19.76
CA SER A 111 12.52 2.42 -21.14
C SER A 111 11.14 2.83 -21.63
N ARG A 112 10.06 2.38 -20.94
CA ARG A 112 8.67 2.63 -21.33
C ARG A 112 7.97 3.70 -20.50
N LYS A 113 8.67 4.44 -19.66
CA LYS A 113 8.06 5.43 -18.75
C LYS A 113 7.21 6.51 -19.43
N ALA A 114 7.62 6.96 -20.63
CA ALA A 114 6.85 7.94 -21.39
C ALA A 114 5.50 7.37 -21.87
N PHE A 115 5.50 6.11 -22.31
CA PHE A 115 4.26 5.40 -22.63
C PHE A 115 3.40 5.22 -21.38
N ALA A 116 3.98 4.75 -20.27
CA ALA A 116 3.25 4.56 -19.02
C ALA A 116 2.56 5.85 -18.56
N LYS A 117 3.26 7.00 -18.63
CA LYS A 117 2.69 8.34 -18.36
C LYS A 117 1.45 8.62 -19.18
N LYS A 118 1.53 8.40 -20.50
CA LYS A 118 0.38 8.60 -21.38
C LYS A 118 -0.78 7.67 -21.00
N ALA A 119 -0.51 6.37 -20.85
CA ALA A 119 -1.54 5.37 -20.58
C ALA A 119 -2.25 5.62 -19.24
N PHE A 120 -1.50 5.94 -18.18
CA PHE A 120 -2.07 6.24 -16.87
C PHE A 120 -2.92 7.53 -16.87
N LEU A 121 -2.47 8.59 -17.54
CA LEU A 121 -3.25 9.82 -17.66
C LEU A 121 -4.50 9.63 -18.54
N ASP A 122 -4.45 8.78 -19.57
CA ASP A 122 -5.62 8.39 -20.36
C ASP A 122 -6.61 7.55 -19.52
N PHE A 123 -6.10 6.69 -18.62
CA PHE A 123 -6.93 5.94 -17.68
C PHE A 123 -7.70 6.85 -16.73
N LEU A 124 -7.04 7.88 -16.18
CA LEU A 124 -7.63 8.88 -15.29
C LEU A 124 -8.53 9.90 -16.01
N ASP A 125 -8.72 9.79 -17.33
CA ASP A 125 -9.42 10.77 -18.17
C ASP A 125 -8.85 12.19 -18.00
N GLU A 126 -7.52 12.29 -17.81
CA GLU A 126 -6.83 13.55 -17.61
C GLU A 126 -7.05 14.47 -18.84
N PRO A 127 -7.45 15.75 -18.66
CA PRO A 127 -7.67 16.67 -19.77
C PRO A 127 -6.47 16.78 -20.72
N VAL A 128 -6.73 16.86 -22.03
CA VAL A 128 -5.68 16.89 -23.07
C VAL A 128 -4.70 18.06 -22.90
N GLY A 129 -5.18 19.21 -22.41
CA GLY A 129 -4.35 20.40 -22.18
C GLY A 129 -3.78 20.53 -20.78
N SER A 130 -3.82 19.49 -19.93
CA SER A 130 -3.31 19.63 -18.58
C SER A 130 -1.79 19.67 -18.52
N GLU A 131 -1.27 20.40 -17.54
CA GLU A 131 0.17 20.47 -17.27
C GLU A 131 0.77 19.07 -17.05
N ARG A 132 0.01 18.15 -16.44
CA ARG A 132 0.44 16.76 -16.20
C ARG A 132 0.86 16.06 -17.48
N ARG A 133 0.19 16.32 -18.61
CA ARG A 133 0.51 15.71 -19.91
C ARG A 133 1.75 16.29 -20.57
N THR A 134 2.01 17.58 -20.38
CA THR A 134 3.08 18.30 -21.11
C THR A 134 4.35 18.51 -20.31
N ARG A 135 4.28 18.59 -18.97
CA ARG A 135 5.46 18.82 -18.14
C ARG A 135 6.43 17.66 -18.24
N GLU A 136 7.71 17.98 -18.14
CA GLU A 136 8.73 16.98 -17.87
C GLU A 136 8.54 16.41 -16.46
N GLY A 137 8.78 15.11 -16.29
CA GLY A 137 8.59 14.44 -15.00
C GLY A 137 7.37 13.53 -14.95
N GLY A 138 7.13 13.01 -13.76
CA GLY A 138 6.09 12.06 -13.42
C GLY A 138 4.64 12.58 -13.42
N VAL A 139 3.75 11.79 -12.83
CA VAL A 139 2.29 12.03 -12.76
C VAL A 139 1.82 12.68 -11.46
N TRP A 140 2.72 13.24 -10.64
CA TRP A 140 2.38 13.93 -9.38
C TRP A 140 1.31 15.02 -9.56
N ASP A 141 0.46 15.28 -8.57
CA ASP A 141 -0.65 16.22 -8.75
C ASP A 141 -1.11 16.85 -7.44
N SER A 142 -1.82 17.97 -7.51
CA SER A 142 -2.39 18.65 -6.35
C SER A 142 -3.81 19.11 -6.66
N VAL A 143 -4.76 18.69 -5.85
CA VAL A 143 -6.18 18.98 -6.02
C VAL A 143 -6.76 19.56 -4.73
N ASP A 144 -7.38 20.73 -4.86
CA ASP A 144 -8.12 21.34 -3.76
C ASP A 144 -9.62 21.04 -3.85
N TYR A 145 -10.16 20.56 -2.74
CA TYR A 145 -11.58 20.40 -2.50
C TYR A 145 -12.03 21.48 -1.52
N VAL A 146 -12.98 22.31 -1.94
CA VAL A 146 -13.43 23.48 -1.18
C VAL A 146 -14.91 23.31 -0.86
N ASP A 147 -15.26 23.43 0.41
CA ASP A 147 -16.65 23.58 0.84
C ASP A 147 -17.10 25.00 0.52
N GLU A 148 -18.07 25.15 -0.39
CA GLU A 148 -18.50 26.46 -0.88
C GLU A 148 -19.17 27.31 0.21
N ALA A 149 -19.84 26.68 1.17
CA ALA A 149 -20.58 27.37 2.22
C ALA A 149 -19.65 28.02 3.26
N SER A 150 -18.62 27.29 3.71
CA SER A 150 -17.67 27.76 4.72
C SER A 150 -16.38 28.32 4.15
N GLY A 151 -16.06 28.05 2.88
CA GLY A 151 -14.78 28.37 2.25
C GLY A 151 -13.62 27.47 2.72
N ARG A 152 -13.90 26.46 3.55
CA ARG A 152 -12.90 25.53 4.07
C ARG A 152 -12.38 24.62 2.97
N ARG A 153 -11.13 24.21 3.11
CA ARG A 153 -10.39 23.51 2.05
C ARG A 153 -9.67 22.29 2.60
N ALA A 154 -9.75 21.19 1.86
CA ALA A 154 -8.78 20.11 1.93
C ALA A 154 -7.94 20.11 0.66
N ARG A 155 -6.65 19.78 0.79
CA ARG A 155 -5.76 19.58 -0.36
C ARG A 155 -5.34 18.12 -0.43
N VAL A 156 -5.44 17.52 -1.60
CA VAL A 156 -4.85 16.20 -1.88
C VAL A 156 -3.62 16.41 -2.73
N ILE A 157 -2.45 16.06 -2.22
CA ILE A 157 -1.17 16.05 -2.95
C ILE A 157 -0.82 14.61 -3.26
N LEU A 158 -0.61 14.29 -4.53
CA LEU A 158 -0.27 12.96 -5.02
C LEU A 158 1.18 12.97 -5.47
N LEU A 159 2.02 12.15 -4.84
CA LEU A 159 3.45 12.05 -5.17
C LEU A 159 3.68 10.96 -6.23
N ASP A 160 4.58 11.21 -7.17
CA ASP A 160 5.16 10.20 -8.05
C ASP A 160 6.47 9.71 -7.45
N LEU A 161 6.61 8.40 -7.24
CA LEU A 161 7.78 7.75 -6.65
C LEU A 161 8.42 6.73 -7.60
N ARG A 162 8.17 6.83 -8.90
CA ARG A 162 8.71 5.91 -9.92
C ARG A 162 9.48 6.63 -11.02
N TRP A 163 9.00 7.79 -11.48
CA TRP A 163 9.58 8.47 -12.64
C TRP A 163 11.07 8.82 -12.47
N ASP A 164 11.44 9.25 -11.27
CA ASP A 164 12.79 9.68 -10.89
C ASP A 164 13.42 8.75 -9.85
N LEU A 165 12.81 7.59 -9.56
CA LEU A 165 13.30 6.65 -8.55
C LEU A 165 14.65 6.06 -8.96
N GLU A 166 15.63 6.26 -8.09
CA GLU A 166 16.94 5.63 -8.11
C GLU A 166 17.13 4.94 -6.75
N GLU A 167 17.25 3.61 -6.75
CA GLU A 167 17.52 2.88 -5.52
C GLU A 167 18.93 3.20 -4.98
N PRO A 168 19.13 3.16 -3.66
CA PRO A 168 20.46 3.32 -3.08
C PRO A 168 21.37 2.16 -3.47
N ASP A 169 22.64 2.47 -3.73
CA ASP A 169 23.69 1.49 -4.02
C ASP A 169 24.99 1.84 -3.26
N GLU A 170 26.13 1.27 -3.66
CA GLU A 170 27.42 1.53 -3.00
C GLU A 170 27.92 2.98 -3.17
N VAL A 171 27.42 3.70 -4.17
CA VAL A 171 27.90 5.03 -4.58
C VAL A 171 26.83 6.12 -4.38
N SER A 172 25.55 5.75 -4.45
CA SER A 172 24.40 6.64 -4.36
C SER A 172 23.56 6.37 -3.12
N GLU A 173 23.16 7.42 -2.41
CA GLU A 173 22.20 7.33 -1.31
C GLU A 173 20.75 7.08 -1.80
N GLY A 174 20.55 7.00 -3.12
CA GLY A 174 19.23 6.87 -3.75
C GLY A 174 18.50 8.20 -3.88
N LYS A 175 17.42 8.19 -4.64
CA LYS A 175 16.55 9.33 -4.92
C LYS A 175 15.13 8.86 -5.14
N MET A 176 14.15 9.52 -4.51
CA MET A 176 12.73 9.18 -4.70
C MET A 176 12.05 10.13 -5.68
N MET A 177 12.32 11.44 -5.57
CA MET A 177 11.69 12.48 -6.40
C MET A 177 12.73 13.40 -7.04
N SER A 178 12.44 13.96 -8.21
CA SER A 178 13.28 15.03 -8.79
C SER A 178 13.28 16.30 -7.96
N GLU A 179 14.31 17.13 -8.13
CA GLU A 179 14.36 18.45 -7.51
C GLU A 179 13.18 19.34 -7.96
N THR A 180 12.72 19.17 -9.20
CA THR A 180 11.51 19.83 -9.70
C THR A 180 10.28 19.42 -8.90
N GLN A 181 10.09 18.12 -8.64
CA GLN A 181 8.97 17.64 -7.84
C GLN A 181 9.10 18.06 -6.36
N TRP A 182 10.31 18.10 -5.81
CA TRP A 182 10.55 18.62 -4.46
C TRP A 182 10.19 20.10 -4.32
N ALA A 183 10.64 20.94 -5.25
CA ALA A 183 10.32 22.36 -5.28
C ALA A 183 8.81 22.59 -5.47
N TRP A 184 8.18 21.80 -6.34
CA TRP A 184 6.73 21.81 -6.51
C TRP A 184 6.01 21.40 -5.21
N PHE A 185 6.43 20.33 -4.55
CA PHE A 185 5.83 19.85 -3.31
C PHE A 185 5.88 20.91 -2.20
N GLU A 186 7.04 21.54 -1.99
CA GLU A 186 7.17 22.65 -1.05
C GLU A 186 6.25 23.82 -1.40
N THR A 187 6.16 24.16 -2.68
CA THR A 187 5.24 25.21 -3.16
C THR A 187 3.78 24.85 -2.86
N GLN A 188 3.36 23.60 -3.09
CA GLN A 188 2.00 23.15 -2.79
C GLN A 188 1.71 23.15 -1.28
N LEU A 189 2.68 22.84 -0.43
CA LEU A 189 2.49 22.89 1.02
C LEU A 189 2.45 24.32 1.56
N ALA A 190 3.22 25.25 0.96
CA ALA A 190 3.27 26.65 1.35
C ALA A 190 2.16 27.52 0.72
N ALA A 191 1.44 27.02 -0.28
CA ALA A 191 0.49 27.80 -1.06
C ALA A 191 -0.74 28.24 -0.24
N GLU A 192 -1.04 29.53 -0.30
CA GLU A 192 -2.22 30.18 0.29
C GLU A 192 -3.43 30.15 -0.67
N PRO A 193 -4.68 30.11 -0.16
CA PRO A 193 -5.02 29.97 1.26
C PRO A 193 -4.72 28.56 1.80
N LYS A 194 -4.17 28.46 3.01
CA LYS A 194 -3.87 27.17 3.63
C LYS A 194 -5.10 26.26 3.73
N PRO A 195 -4.99 24.98 3.35
CA PRO A 195 -6.03 24.01 3.64
C PRO A 195 -6.11 23.73 5.14
N GLU A 196 -7.29 23.36 5.61
CA GLU A 196 -7.50 22.87 6.97
C GLU A 196 -6.72 21.58 7.22
N VAL A 197 -6.61 20.74 6.17
CA VAL A 197 -5.87 19.48 6.15
C VAL A 197 -5.34 19.23 4.74
N THR A 198 -4.10 18.78 4.64
CA THR A 198 -3.48 18.24 3.42
C THR A 198 -3.36 16.72 3.52
N ILE A 199 -3.89 15.99 2.55
CA ILE A 199 -3.71 14.55 2.40
C ILE A 199 -2.58 14.32 1.40
N VAL A 200 -1.51 13.67 1.82
CA VAL A 200 -0.38 13.33 0.94
C VAL A 200 -0.48 11.85 0.54
N GLY A 201 -0.77 11.59 -0.72
CA GLY A 201 -0.81 10.26 -1.32
C GLY A 201 0.57 9.82 -1.83
N SER A 202 0.94 8.59 -1.46
CA SER A 202 2.24 7.98 -1.78
C SER A 202 2.01 6.55 -2.28
N GLY A 203 2.67 6.13 -3.36
CA GLY A 203 2.57 4.74 -3.85
C GLY A 203 2.97 3.69 -2.80
N ILE A 204 4.01 4.02 -2.02
CA ILE A 204 4.60 3.16 -0.98
C ILE A 204 4.40 3.75 0.43
N GLN A 205 4.55 2.94 1.47
CA GLN A 205 4.37 3.40 2.86
C GLN A 205 5.40 4.45 3.29
N VAL A 206 4.94 5.48 4.00
CA VAL A 206 5.74 6.64 4.43
C VAL A 206 6.40 6.40 5.77
N ILE A 207 5.66 5.90 6.75
CA ILE A 207 6.18 5.74 8.13
C ILE A 207 6.82 4.36 8.33
N GLU A 208 6.29 3.35 7.65
CA GLU A 208 6.68 1.97 7.89
C GLU A 208 8.09 1.64 7.40
N ALA A 209 8.74 0.73 8.14
CA ALA A 209 10.09 0.28 7.85
C ALA A 209 10.27 -1.23 8.10
N PRO A 210 9.43 -2.09 7.49
CA PRO A 210 9.45 -3.52 7.74
C PRO A 210 10.77 -4.18 7.30
N HIS A 211 11.46 -3.62 6.29
CA HIS A 211 12.78 -4.09 5.86
C HIS A 211 13.82 -3.99 6.97
N LEU A 212 13.78 -2.97 7.84
CA LEU A 212 14.71 -2.84 8.97
C LEU A 212 14.56 -3.96 9.99
N MET A 213 13.35 -4.51 10.16
CA MET A 213 13.13 -5.65 11.05
C MET A 213 13.77 -6.93 10.54
N LEU A 214 13.78 -7.11 9.22
CA LEU A 214 14.23 -8.34 8.56
C LEU A 214 15.70 -8.27 8.14
N ARG A 215 16.27 -7.06 8.02
CA ARG A 215 17.67 -6.82 7.62
C ARG A 215 18.71 -7.60 8.46
N PRO A 216 18.60 -7.73 9.79
CA PRO A 216 19.56 -8.52 10.58
C PRO A 216 19.56 -10.01 10.22
N LEU A 217 18.45 -10.52 9.66
CA LEU A 217 18.25 -11.92 9.32
C LEU A 217 18.49 -12.20 7.83
N ALA A 218 18.50 -11.15 7.00
CA ALA A 218 18.71 -11.25 5.56
C ALA A 218 20.00 -12.01 5.18
N PRO A 219 21.16 -11.87 5.86
CA PRO A 219 22.36 -12.66 5.53
C PRO A 219 22.23 -14.16 5.81
N TYR A 220 21.28 -14.56 6.67
CA TYR A 220 21.21 -15.93 7.21
C TYR A 220 20.01 -16.72 6.68
N VAL A 221 18.96 -16.04 6.22
CA VAL A 221 17.69 -16.65 5.83
C VAL A 221 17.23 -16.06 4.50
N GLU A 222 17.43 -16.82 3.42
CA GLU A 222 17.10 -16.39 2.06
C GLU A 222 15.64 -15.88 1.91
N PRO A 223 14.61 -16.51 2.52
CA PRO A 223 13.27 -15.93 2.56
C PRO A 223 13.18 -14.56 3.25
N ALA A 224 13.96 -14.32 4.31
CA ALA A 224 13.98 -13.03 5.00
C ALA A 224 14.68 -11.96 4.16
N ARG A 225 15.73 -12.34 3.41
CA ARG A 225 16.39 -11.48 2.42
C ARG A 225 15.44 -11.03 1.33
N LEU A 226 14.72 -11.96 0.71
CA LEU A 226 13.77 -11.66 -0.36
C LEU A 226 12.62 -10.77 0.11
N VAL A 227 12.15 -10.92 1.36
CA VAL A 227 11.11 -10.05 1.92
C VAL A 227 11.70 -8.69 2.33
N ALA A 228 12.90 -8.63 2.90
CA ALA A 228 13.54 -7.36 3.26
C ALA A 228 13.88 -6.51 2.04
N GLU A 229 14.40 -7.14 0.98
CA GLU A 229 14.79 -6.46 -0.26
C GLU A 229 13.58 -6.11 -1.13
N GLY A 230 12.51 -6.89 -1.08
CA GLY A 230 11.31 -6.70 -1.90
C GLY A 230 10.21 -5.82 -1.31
N LEU A 231 10.35 -5.32 -0.07
CA LEU A 231 9.41 -4.36 0.51
C LEU A 231 9.90 -2.94 0.24
N GLU A 232 9.08 -2.15 -0.46
CA GLU A 232 9.36 -0.76 -0.76
C GLU A 232 8.69 0.17 0.26
N SER A 233 9.44 1.17 0.71
CA SER A 233 8.98 2.18 1.66
C SER A 233 9.92 3.37 1.63
N TRP A 234 9.46 4.53 2.11
CA TRP A 234 10.27 5.73 2.23
C TRP A 234 11.56 5.52 3.03
N SER A 235 11.50 4.63 4.01
CA SER A 235 12.64 4.26 4.87
C SER A 235 13.76 3.49 4.16
N ARG A 236 13.63 3.16 2.86
CA ARG A 236 14.74 2.70 2.01
C ARG A 236 15.68 3.83 1.59
N VAL A 237 15.18 5.07 1.52
CA VAL A 237 15.95 6.26 1.16
C VAL A 237 15.84 7.27 2.31
N PRO A 238 16.52 7.04 3.46
CA PRO A 238 16.27 7.78 4.69
C PRO A 238 16.45 9.29 4.55
N ARG A 239 17.36 9.74 3.67
CA ARG A 239 17.58 11.15 3.40
C ARG A 239 16.36 11.82 2.75
N GLU A 240 15.75 11.17 1.77
CA GLU A 240 14.53 11.65 1.11
C GLU A 240 13.34 11.61 2.07
N GLN A 241 13.26 10.59 2.94
CA GLN A 241 12.25 10.53 4.00
C GLN A 241 12.39 11.66 5.02
N SER A 242 13.61 11.97 5.48
CA SER A 242 13.85 13.12 6.35
C SER A 242 13.48 14.43 5.65
N ARG A 243 13.87 14.59 4.37
CA ARG A 243 13.51 15.77 3.56
C ARG A 243 12.00 15.96 3.43
N LEU A 244 11.22 14.86 3.33
CA LEU A 244 9.75 14.91 3.32
C LEU A 244 9.22 15.55 4.61
N PHE A 245 9.60 14.99 5.77
CA PHE A 245 9.14 15.49 7.06
C PHE A 245 9.64 16.91 7.34
N ASP A 246 10.89 17.23 7.01
CA ASP A 246 11.47 18.57 7.19
C ASP A 246 10.77 19.63 6.34
N THR A 247 10.33 19.28 5.13
CA THR A 247 9.57 20.18 4.26
C THR A 247 8.16 20.43 4.82
N ILE A 248 7.50 19.40 5.35
CA ILE A 248 6.20 19.55 6.01
C ILE A 248 6.33 20.42 7.28
N LYS A 249 7.34 20.15 8.12
CA LYS A 249 7.65 20.95 9.32
C LYS A 249 7.88 22.42 8.98
N ARG A 250 8.70 22.69 7.96
CA ARG A 250 9.07 24.06 7.53
C ARG A 250 7.86 24.87 7.02
N THR A 251 6.94 24.23 6.32
CA THR A 251 5.74 24.89 5.75
C THR A 251 4.61 25.05 6.76
N GLY A 252 4.66 24.30 7.88
CA GLY A 252 3.60 24.26 8.88
C GLY A 252 2.30 23.72 8.31
N ALA A 253 2.39 22.83 7.32
CA ALA A 253 1.23 22.17 6.74
C ALA A 253 0.73 21.06 7.67
N ARG A 254 -0.60 20.94 7.80
CA ARG A 254 -1.27 19.86 8.52
C ARG A 254 -1.43 18.67 7.57
N VAL A 255 -0.72 17.57 7.82
CA VAL A 255 -0.59 16.44 6.87
C VAL A 255 -1.07 15.14 7.48
N VAL A 256 -1.91 14.42 6.72
CA VAL A 256 -2.21 12.99 6.88
C VAL A 256 -1.75 12.26 5.62
N PHE A 257 -1.12 11.09 5.76
CA PHE A 257 -0.66 10.31 4.62
C PHE A 257 -1.63 9.20 4.24
N MET A 258 -1.73 8.91 2.95
CA MET A 258 -2.36 7.68 2.42
C MET A 258 -1.38 6.93 1.53
N SER A 259 -1.33 5.59 1.63
CA SER A 259 -0.32 4.76 0.97
C SER A 259 -0.79 3.40 0.41
N GLY A 260 0.05 2.75 -0.40
CA GLY A 260 -0.23 1.51 -1.14
C GLY A 260 0.84 0.39 -1.03
N ASP A 261 1.09 -0.32 -2.15
CA ASP A 261 2.13 -1.37 -2.40
C ASP A 261 2.01 -2.71 -1.64
N VAL A 262 1.76 -2.67 -0.34
CA VAL A 262 2.03 -3.81 0.56
C VAL A 262 0.99 -4.94 0.63
N HIS A 263 -0.04 -4.92 -0.21
CA HIS A 263 -1.10 -5.95 -0.33
C HIS A 263 -1.92 -6.21 0.95
N HIS A 264 -2.01 -5.22 1.84
CA HIS A 264 -2.84 -5.26 3.05
C HIS A 264 -3.31 -3.86 3.46
N GLY A 265 -4.26 -3.81 4.40
CA GLY A 265 -4.72 -2.58 5.02
C GLY A 265 -4.00 -2.33 6.34
N GLN A 266 -3.66 -1.08 6.64
CA GLN A 266 -2.95 -0.70 7.85
C GLN A 266 -3.23 0.77 8.21
N ILE A 267 -3.21 1.09 9.50
CA ILE A 267 -3.06 2.48 9.95
C ILE A 267 -1.82 2.55 10.83
N ALA A 268 -0.79 3.25 10.34
CA ALA A 268 0.40 3.57 11.13
C ALA A 268 0.22 4.92 11.81
N ALA A 269 0.23 4.93 13.14
CA ALA A 269 0.11 6.14 13.94
C ALA A 269 1.36 6.31 14.83
N ALA A 270 2.02 7.45 14.68
CA ALA A 270 3.18 7.82 15.47
C ALA A 270 2.86 8.99 16.40
N ALA A 271 3.48 8.98 17.59
CA ALA A 271 3.30 10.03 18.58
C ALA A 271 3.82 11.39 18.07
N PRO A 272 3.27 12.52 18.54
CA PRO A 272 3.82 13.84 18.29
C PRO A 272 5.34 13.91 18.57
N GLY A 273 6.07 14.60 17.70
CA GLY A 273 7.53 14.77 17.80
C GLY A 273 8.35 13.60 17.21
N CYS A 274 7.74 12.49 16.81
CA CYS A 274 8.46 11.36 16.23
C CYS A 274 8.83 11.53 14.75
N TYR A 275 7.94 12.15 13.99
CA TYR A 275 8.12 12.46 12.57
C TYR A 275 7.68 13.88 12.27
N LEU A 276 6.44 14.19 12.66
CA LEU A 276 5.85 15.52 12.63
C LEU A 276 5.63 16.01 14.07
N PRO A 277 5.48 17.33 14.29
CA PRO A 277 5.29 17.89 15.63
C PRO A 277 3.92 17.55 16.26
N TYR A 278 3.05 16.90 15.49
CA TYR A 278 1.75 16.36 15.89
C TYR A 278 1.66 14.86 15.56
N LYS A 279 0.59 14.21 16.02
CA LYS A 279 0.30 12.80 15.73
C LYS A 279 0.33 12.54 14.22
N THR A 280 1.30 11.73 13.77
CA THR A 280 1.47 11.42 12.35
C THR A 280 0.66 10.18 12.01
N ILE A 281 -0.23 10.27 11.02
CA ILE A 281 -1.04 9.16 10.53
C ILE A 281 -0.65 8.84 9.09
N ASP A 282 -0.34 7.57 8.83
CA ASP A 282 -0.16 6.98 7.49
C ASP A 282 -1.13 5.81 7.34
N ILE A 283 -2.20 6.02 6.58
CA ILE A 283 -3.21 5.01 6.30
C ILE A 283 -2.90 4.29 4.97
N THR A 284 -2.63 2.99 5.03
CA THR A 284 -2.29 2.16 3.88
C THR A 284 -3.46 1.29 3.48
N SER A 285 -3.88 1.34 2.21
CA SER A 285 -4.93 0.47 1.66
C SER A 285 -4.47 -0.18 0.36
N SER A 286 -3.93 -1.39 0.47
CA SER A 286 -3.27 -2.05 -0.66
C SER A 286 -3.84 -3.44 -0.99
N GLY A 287 -4.96 -3.85 -0.38
CA GLY A 287 -5.54 -5.18 -0.60
C GLY A 287 -6.73 -5.21 -1.56
N PHE A 288 -6.75 -4.45 -2.66
CA PHE A 288 -8.03 -4.23 -3.37
C PHE A 288 -8.63 -5.50 -3.98
N THR A 289 -7.79 -6.34 -4.60
CA THR A 289 -8.25 -7.60 -5.23
C THR A 289 -7.65 -8.85 -4.60
N HIS A 290 -6.48 -8.70 -3.99
CA HIS A 290 -5.72 -9.81 -3.45
C HIS A 290 -4.89 -9.41 -2.25
N THR A 291 -4.53 -10.41 -1.45
CA THR A 291 -3.61 -10.27 -0.32
C THR A 291 -2.71 -11.50 -0.22
N PRO A 292 -1.54 -11.41 0.45
CA PRO A 292 -0.61 -12.53 0.56
C PRO A 292 -1.22 -13.79 1.19
N PHE A 293 -2.18 -13.61 2.10
CA PHE A 293 -2.86 -14.72 2.78
C PHE A 293 -3.99 -15.33 1.95
N ARG A 294 -4.67 -14.52 1.12
CA ARG A 294 -5.76 -14.99 0.25
C ARG A 294 -5.23 -15.79 -0.94
N ASP A 295 -4.05 -15.40 -1.46
CA ASP A 295 -3.48 -15.95 -2.69
C ASP A 295 -2.44 -17.07 -2.47
N ALA A 296 -2.21 -17.49 -1.23
CA ALA A 296 -1.25 -18.56 -0.93
C ALA A 296 -1.63 -19.86 -1.65
N LYS A 297 -0.73 -20.40 -2.49
CA LYS A 297 -0.90 -21.70 -3.16
C LYS A 297 0.12 -22.73 -2.65
N PRO A 298 -0.26 -24.02 -2.49
CA PRO A 298 -1.55 -24.63 -2.87
C PRO A 298 -2.68 -24.36 -1.87
N TRP A 299 -3.95 -24.51 -2.27
CA TRP A 299 -5.14 -24.23 -1.43
C TRP A 299 -5.11 -24.88 -0.03
N PRO A 300 -4.63 -26.13 0.18
CA PRO A 300 -4.50 -26.70 1.52
C PRO A 300 -3.51 -25.93 2.42
N LEU A 301 -2.46 -25.33 1.82
CA LEU A 301 -1.55 -24.43 2.53
C LEU A 301 -2.22 -23.09 2.80
N ALA A 302 -3.04 -22.55 1.90
CA ALA A 302 -3.83 -21.35 2.15
C ALA A 302 -4.81 -21.55 3.31
N LEU A 303 -5.51 -22.69 3.33
CA LEU A 303 -6.43 -23.07 4.40
C LEU A 303 -5.67 -23.30 5.71
N PHE A 304 -4.55 -24.02 5.67
CA PHE A 304 -3.69 -24.19 6.84
C PHE A 304 -3.16 -22.84 7.34
N LEU A 305 -2.64 -21.97 6.49
CA LEU A 305 -2.19 -20.62 6.89
C LEU A 305 -3.38 -19.82 7.45
N ARG A 306 -4.57 -19.88 6.86
CA ARG A 306 -5.76 -19.21 7.38
C ARG A 306 -6.21 -19.74 8.75
N LEU A 307 -6.08 -21.04 9.00
CA LEU A 307 -6.50 -21.70 10.24
C LEU A 307 -5.42 -21.69 11.34
N ALA A 308 -4.15 -21.82 10.94
CA ALA A 308 -2.97 -21.93 11.79
C ALA A 308 -2.27 -20.59 12.04
N THR A 309 -2.73 -19.52 11.40
CA THR A 309 -2.39 -18.13 11.77
C THR A 309 -3.54 -17.62 12.65
N PRO A 310 -3.42 -17.69 14.00
CA PRO A 310 -4.40 -17.11 14.90
C PRO A 310 -4.83 -15.71 14.46
N LYS A 311 -6.06 -15.32 14.75
CA LYS A 311 -6.57 -13.95 14.50
C LYS A 311 -5.63 -12.86 15.04
N TYR A 312 -4.86 -13.18 16.08
CA TYR A 312 -3.85 -12.34 16.75
C TYR A 312 -2.41 -12.52 16.22
N PHE A 313 -2.13 -13.54 15.41
CA PHE A 313 -0.81 -13.79 14.81
C PHE A 313 -0.48 -12.78 13.69
N ARG A 314 -1.51 -12.14 13.11
CA ARG A 314 -1.36 -11.01 12.17
C ARG A 314 -0.68 -9.79 12.80
N GLN A 315 -0.79 -9.62 14.12
CA GLN A 315 -0.09 -8.58 14.90
C GLN A 315 1.31 -9.03 15.38
N TRP A 316 1.73 -10.27 15.11
CA TRP A 316 2.96 -10.87 15.64
C TRP A 316 4.14 -10.83 14.66
N ILE A 317 3.89 -10.92 13.35
CA ILE A 317 4.94 -11.07 12.33
C ILE A 317 5.59 -9.71 11.99
N LEU A 318 4.78 -8.64 12.03
CA LEU A 318 5.21 -7.25 11.84
C LEU A 318 4.61 -6.44 12.99
N PRO A 319 5.23 -6.41 14.18
CA PRO A 319 4.65 -5.89 15.41
C PRO A 319 4.54 -4.35 15.47
N SER A 320 4.78 -3.64 14.37
CA SER A 320 4.76 -2.19 14.39
C SER A 320 3.33 -1.62 14.37
N TYR A 321 2.36 -2.18 13.64
CA TYR A 321 1.01 -1.58 13.63
C TYR A 321 -0.10 -2.59 13.42
N THR A 322 -1.32 -2.20 13.78
CA THR A 322 -2.53 -2.98 13.54
C THR A 322 -2.78 -3.08 12.04
N ARG A 323 -2.90 -4.33 11.55
CA ARG A 323 -3.10 -4.64 10.13
C ARG A 323 -4.39 -5.40 9.88
N TRP A 324 -4.97 -5.13 8.71
CA TRP A 324 -6.04 -5.89 8.10
C TRP A 324 -5.50 -6.63 6.89
N THR A 325 -5.37 -7.95 6.99
CA THR A 325 -4.68 -8.75 5.96
C THR A 325 -5.64 -9.44 4.98
N ASP A 326 -6.91 -9.07 4.99
CA ASP A 326 -7.88 -9.46 3.95
C ASP A 326 -8.08 -8.28 2.99
N ILE A 327 -8.84 -8.51 1.93
CA ILE A 327 -9.10 -7.48 0.93
C ILE A 327 -9.74 -6.24 1.58
N ASN A 328 -9.36 -5.06 1.09
CA ASN A 328 -9.74 -3.78 1.68
C ASN A 328 -9.64 -2.61 0.71
N TYR A 329 -10.33 -1.53 1.09
CA TYR A 329 -10.19 -0.19 0.53
C TYR A 329 -10.12 0.82 1.69
N GLY A 330 -9.58 2.00 1.41
CA GLY A 330 -9.38 3.06 2.38
C GLY A 330 -10.42 4.16 2.25
N GLU A 331 -10.63 4.88 3.35
CA GLU A 331 -11.47 6.08 3.42
C GLU A 331 -10.79 7.11 4.32
N ILE A 332 -10.73 8.35 3.84
CA ILE A 332 -10.43 9.53 4.65
C ILE A 332 -11.67 10.42 4.62
N GLU A 333 -12.25 10.67 5.80
CA GLU A 333 -13.34 11.62 5.99
C GLU A 333 -12.81 12.85 6.75
N ILE A 334 -13.00 14.03 6.19
CA ILE A 334 -12.74 15.30 6.86
C ILE A 334 -14.08 15.85 7.30
N ASP A 335 -14.39 15.72 8.58
CA ASP A 335 -15.61 16.24 9.18
C ASP A 335 -15.38 17.69 9.63
N TRP A 336 -15.94 18.62 8.86
CA TRP A 336 -15.83 20.05 9.12
C TRP A 336 -16.48 20.42 10.45
N ALA A 337 -17.64 19.86 10.75
CA ALA A 337 -18.41 20.21 11.94
C ALA A 337 -17.70 19.77 13.23
N ARG A 338 -17.11 18.58 13.22
CA ARG A 338 -16.32 18.06 14.35
C ARG A 338 -14.89 18.59 14.38
N GLY A 339 -14.41 19.17 13.29
CA GLY A 339 -13.03 19.61 13.15
C GLY A 339 -12.06 18.42 13.29
N ALA A 340 -12.34 17.33 12.59
CA ALA A 340 -11.56 16.10 12.70
C ALA A 340 -11.43 15.37 11.37
N VAL A 341 -10.36 14.60 11.25
CA VAL A 341 -10.10 13.64 10.18
C VAL A 341 -10.28 12.23 10.72
N PHE A 342 -11.07 11.42 10.03
CA PHE A 342 -11.20 9.99 10.28
C PHE A 342 -10.53 9.22 9.14
N ALA A 343 -9.59 8.35 9.49
CA ALA A 343 -8.91 7.46 8.57
C ALA A 343 -9.41 6.03 8.83
N ARG A 344 -10.01 5.37 7.83
CA ARG A 344 -10.63 4.06 7.97
C ARG A 344 -10.16 3.09 6.90
N ILE A 345 -9.87 1.87 7.32
CA ILE A 345 -9.74 0.72 6.42
C ILE A 345 -11.05 -0.04 6.45
N LYS A 346 -11.68 -0.18 5.28
CA LYS A 346 -12.94 -0.90 5.11
C LYS A 346 -12.71 -2.23 4.41
N SER A 347 -13.58 -3.18 4.70
CA SER A 347 -13.60 -4.54 4.14
C SER A 347 -14.95 -4.81 3.46
N VAL A 348 -15.11 -6.02 2.93
CA VAL A 348 -16.34 -6.46 2.23
C VAL A 348 -17.60 -6.10 3.02
N GLY A 349 -18.59 -5.56 2.32
CA GLY A 349 -19.84 -5.05 2.86
C GLY A 349 -19.75 -3.63 3.45
N GLY A 350 -18.65 -2.91 3.25
CA GLY A 350 -18.43 -1.57 3.81
C GLY A 350 -18.08 -1.56 5.30
N LYS A 351 -17.70 -2.72 5.85
CA LYS A 351 -17.38 -2.85 7.27
C LYS A 351 -16.03 -2.21 7.58
N VAL A 352 -16.03 -1.25 8.52
CA VAL A 352 -14.82 -0.68 9.10
C VAL A 352 -14.03 -1.76 9.86
N ALA A 353 -12.82 -2.01 9.38
CA ALA A 353 -11.89 -3.00 9.93
C ALA A 353 -10.85 -2.35 10.84
N LEU A 354 -10.35 -1.17 10.47
CA LEU A 354 -9.46 -0.32 11.25
C LEU A 354 -9.97 1.11 11.17
N GLU A 355 -9.78 1.88 12.24
CA GLU A 355 -10.13 3.29 12.31
C GLU A 355 -9.14 4.00 13.21
N GLU A 356 -8.77 5.22 12.82
CA GLU A 356 -8.02 6.17 13.63
C GLU A 356 -8.55 7.57 13.32
N SER A 357 -8.39 8.50 14.25
CA SER A 357 -8.78 9.89 14.05
C SER A 357 -7.74 10.87 14.56
N VAL A 358 -7.80 12.09 14.03
CA VAL A 358 -7.05 13.24 14.53
C VAL A 358 -7.89 14.51 14.37
N THR A 359 -7.96 15.32 15.41
CA THR A 359 -8.65 16.60 15.40
C THR A 359 -7.77 17.69 14.77
N PHE A 360 -8.37 18.78 14.31
CA PHE A 360 -7.63 19.91 13.75
C PHE A 360 -6.76 20.58 14.82
N ALA A 361 -7.20 20.55 16.08
CA ALA A 361 -6.42 21.01 17.22
C ALA A 361 -5.18 20.14 17.47
N GLU A 362 -5.29 18.81 17.37
CA GLU A 362 -4.13 17.92 17.45
C GLU A 362 -3.15 18.15 16.30
N LEU A 363 -3.63 18.46 15.09
CA LEU A 363 -2.78 18.82 13.94
C LEU A 363 -2.07 20.18 14.10
N ASP A 364 -2.47 21.00 15.08
CA ASP A 364 -1.81 22.26 15.43
C ASP A 364 -0.76 22.10 16.54
N GLU A 365 -0.59 20.88 17.09
CA GLU A 365 0.45 20.62 18.07
C GLU A 365 1.85 20.91 17.50
N ASN A 366 2.68 21.53 18.34
CA ASN A 366 4.06 21.87 18.00
C ASN A 366 5.05 21.21 18.96
N VAL A 367 4.98 19.88 19.09
CA VAL A 367 5.89 19.11 19.93
C VAL A 367 7.29 19.09 19.30
N PRO A 368 8.36 19.40 20.06
CA PRO A 368 9.73 19.32 19.56
C PRO A 368 10.06 17.93 19.00
N ASP A 369 10.96 17.91 18.02
CA ASP A 369 11.48 16.65 17.46
C ASP A 369 12.16 15.83 18.57
N LEU A 370 11.67 14.61 18.80
CA LEU A 370 12.19 13.68 19.80
C LEU A 370 13.55 13.08 19.36
N GLY A 371 13.99 13.38 18.13
CA GLY A 371 15.29 12.97 17.61
C GLY A 371 15.38 11.45 17.43
N PHE A 372 16.57 10.91 17.67
CA PHE A 372 16.85 9.47 17.49
C PHE A 372 16.30 8.59 18.62
N ASP A 373 15.91 9.16 19.77
CA ASP A 373 15.29 8.39 20.86
C ASP A 373 13.80 8.16 20.58
N ARG A 374 13.53 7.29 19.60
CA ARG A 374 12.19 6.93 19.16
C ARG A 374 11.52 5.88 20.07
N ALA A 375 11.98 5.74 21.31
CA ALA A 375 11.30 4.91 22.29
C ALA A 375 9.88 5.47 22.53
N GLY A 376 8.84 4.66 22.30
CA GLY A 376 7.44 5.12 22.43
C GLY A 376 6.85 5.79 21.19
N CYS A 377 7.58 5.90 20.07
CA CYS A 377 7.07 6.55 18.85
C CYS A 377 5.95 5.82 18.12
N ASN A 378 5.51 4.68 18.62
CA ASN A 378 4.43 3.91 18.04
C ASN A 378 3.29 3.84 19.05
N LEU A 379 2.22 4.57 18.73
CA LEU A 379 1.04 4.67 19.60
C LEU A 379 0.24 3.37 19.64
N THR A 380 0.41 2.50 18.65
CA THR A 380 -0.41 1.29 18.52
C THR A 380 0.16 0.08 19.28
N LEU A 381 1.47 0.02 19.53
CA LEU A 381 2.14 -1.11 20.17
C LEU A 381 3.32 -0.65 21.06
N GLU A 382 3.02 -0.25 22.30
CA GLU A 382 4.01 -0.22 23.39
C GLU A 382 4.41 -1.66 23.75
N MET A 383 5.39 -2.20 23.03
CA MET A 383 5.99 -3.49 23.36
C MET A 383 7.44 -3.32 23.80
N SER A 384 7.76 -3.88 24.97
CA SER A 384 9.14 -3.90 25.46
C SER A 384 10.08 -4.64 24.49
N PRO A 385 11.37 -4.25 24.39
CA PRO A 385 12.34 -4.91 23.51
C PRO A 385 12.42 -6.43 23.69
N LYS A 386 12.27 -6.92 24.93
CA LYS A 386 12.25 -8.36 25.24
C LYS A 386 11.06 -9.08 24.60
N MET A 387 9.88 -8.45 24.62
CA MET A 387 8.70 -9.01 23.97
C MET A 387 8.82 -8.99 22.45
N ARG A 388 9.46 -7.98 21.86
CA ARG A 388 9.76 -7.95 20.42
C ARG A 388 10.67 -9.12 20.01
N ALA A 389 11.77 -9.33 20.74
CA ALA A 389 12.69 -10.43 20.48
C ALA A 389 12.02 -11.80 20.63
N PHE A 390 11.22 -11.99 21.68
CA PHE A 390 10.44 -13.22 21.87
C PHE A 390 9.49 -13.49 20.70
N ARG A 391 8.78 -12.48 20.21
CA ARG A 391 7.86 -12.62 19.06
C ARG A 391 8.59 -13.01 17.78
N ILE A 392 9.74 -12.41 17.50
CA ILE A 392 10.59 -12.75 16.35
C ILE A 392 10.97 -14.24 16.40
N VAL A 393 11.46 -14.72 17.56
CA VAL A 393 11.87 -16.13 17.72
C VAL A 393 10.70 -17.09 17.48
N VAL A 394 9.53 -16.81 18.06
CA VAL A 394 8.33 -17.64 17.84
C VAL A 394 7.88 -17.61 16.38
N PHE A 395 7.93 -16.45 15.71
CA PHE A 395 7.59 -16.36 14.29
C PHE A 395 8.50 -17.22 13.42
N PHE A 396 9.82 -17.11 13.57
CA PHE A 396 10.75 -17.92 12.78
C PHE A 396 10.68 -19.40 13.14
N THR A 397 10.37 -19.75 14.39
CA THR A 397 10.11 -21.14 14.82
C THR A 397 8.84 -21.68 14.16
N TRP A 398 7.76 -20.89 14.12
CA TRP A 398 6.53 -21.24 13.42
C TRP A 398 6.77 -21.37 11.92
N LEU A 399 7.46 -20.41 11.29
CA LEU A 399 7.80 -20.41 9.86
C LEU A 399 8.62 -21.64 9.50
N ALA A 400 9.64 -21.97 10.32
CA ALA A 400 10.41 -23.21 10.18
C ALA A 400 9.51 -24.44 10.29
N GLY A 401 8.53 -24.45 11.21
CA GLY A 401 7.52 -25.49 11.32
C GLY A 401 6.63 -25.64 10.08
N VAL A 402 6.19 -24.53 9.48
CA VAL A 402 5.41 -24.52 8.23
C VAL A 402 6.24 -25.07 7.07
N TYR A 403 7.50 -24.66 6.95
CA TYR A 403 8.41 -25.18 5.92
C TYR A 403 8.72 -26.66 6.15
N ALA A 404 9.00 -27.07 7.39
CA ALA A 404 9.18 -28.47 7.74
C ALA A 404 7.94 -29.30 7.37
N PHE A 405 6.73 -28.80 7.64
CA PHE A 405 5.49 -29.45 7.23
C PHE A 405 5.37 -29.56 5.70
N LYS A 406 5.76 -28.53 4.93
CA LYS A 406 5.77 -28.57 3.46
C LYS A 406 6.68 -29.69 2.91
N PHE A 407 7.80 -29.98 3.57
CA PHE A 407 8.70 -31.07 3.18
C PHE A 407 8.29 -32.44 3.73
N LEU A 408 7.77 -32.49 4.96
CA LEU A 408 7.42 -33.73 5.65
C LEU A 408 6.05 -34.27 5.24
N ALA A 409 5.07 -33.41 4.94
CA ALA A 409 3.72 -33.84 4.58
C ALA A 409 3.69 -34.73 3.32
N PRO A 410 4.42 -34.44 2.22
CA PRO A 410 4.52 -35.36 1.09
C PRO A 410 5.10 -36.72 1.47
N ILE A 411 6.10 -36.75 2.36
CA ILE A 411 6.73 -37.97 2.85
C ILE A 411 5.73 -38.81 3.66
N PHE A 412 4.97 -38.19 4.57
CA PHE A 412 3.94 -38.87 5.35
C PHE A 412 2.79 -39.38 4.48
N VAL A 413 2.35 -38.60 3.48
CA VAL A 413 1.32 -39.01 2.53
C VAL A 413 1.80 -40.18 1.68
N ALA A 414 3.03 -40.14 1.17
CA ALA A 414 3.64 -41.24 0.43
C ALA A 414 3.77 -42.51 1.30
N ALA A 415 4.27 -42.37 2.53
CA ALA A 415 4.38 -43.48 3.48
C ALA A 415 3.01 -44.10 3.82
N TYR A 416 1.98 -43.26 4.01
CA TYR A 416 0.61 -43.71 4.24
C TYR A 416 0.04 -44.43 3.02
N ALA A 417 0.23 -43.88 1.81
CA ALA A 417 -0.21 -44.48 0.55
C ALA A 417 0.46 -45.85 0.33
N VAL A 418 1.77 -45.96 0.54
CA VAL A 418 2.52 -47.23 0.47
C VAL A 418 1.98 -48.23 1.50
N ARG A 419 1.72 -47.79 2.74
CA ARG A 419 1.17 -48.66 3.80
C ARG A 419 -0.24 -49.15 3.47
N LYS A 420 -1.08 -48.29 2.89
CA LYS A 420 -2.44 -48.63 2.43
C LYS A 420 -2.40 -49.58 1.23
N ALA A 421 -1.53 -49.33 0.25
CA ALA A 421 -1.32 -50.21 -0.90
C ALA A 421 -0.82 -51.60 -0.49
N ARG A 422 0.16 -51.68 0.43
CA ARG A 422 0.63 -52.95 1.00
C ARG A 422 -0.46 -53.71 1.74
N ARG A 423 -1.31 -53.02 2.52
CA ARG A 423 -2.47 -53.64 3.20
C ARG A 423 -3.48 -54.19 2.18
N TYR A 424 -3.76 -53.43 1.12
CA TYR A 424 -4.68 -53.83 0.07
C TYR A 424 -4.15 -55.03 -0.75
N ALA A 425 -2.87 -55.04 -1.11
CA ALA A 425 -2.21 -56.15 -1.80
C ALA A 425 -2.26 -57.44 -0.95
N ARG A 426 -1.96 -57.35 0.36
CA ARG A 426 -2.08 -58.48 1.29
C ARG A 426 -3.52 -58.99 1.40
N ALA A 427 -4.51 -58.10 1.46
CA ALA A 427 -5.93 -58.49 1.51
C ALA A 427 -6.43 -59.17 0.23
N ARG A 428 -5.77 -58.97 -0.92
CA ARG A 428 -6.11 -59.59 -2.22
C ARG A 428 -5.23 -60.78 -2.60
N GLY A 429 -4.33 -61.24 -1.72
CA GLY A 429 -3.46 -62.39 -2.00
C GLY A 429 -2.42 -62.15 -3.10
N LEU A 430 -2.16 -60.90 -3.48
CA LEU A 430 -1.13 -60.56 -4.46
C LEU A 430 0.24 -60.70 -3.77
N LYS A 431 1.02 -61.74 -4.14
CA LYS A 431 2.41 -61.89 -3.67
C LYS A 431 3.25 -60.72 -4.18
N GLN A 432 4.10 -60.18 -3.29
CA GLN A 432 5.09 -59.17 -3.64
C GLN A 432 6.31 -59.88 -4.22
N ASP A 433 6.45 -59.86 -5.54
CA ASP A 433 7.76 -60.03 -6.19
C ASP A 433 8.37 -58.64 -6.46
#